data_AF-A0A077ZW53-F1
#
_entry.id   AF-A0A077ZW53-F1
#
_cell.length_a   1.000
_cell.length_b   1.000
_cell.length_c   1.000
_cell.angle_alpha   90.00
_cell.angle_beta   90.00
_cell.angle_gamma   90.00
#
_symmetry.space_group_name_H-M   'P 1'
#
loop_
_entity.id
_entity.type
_entity.pdbx_description
1 polymer ?
#
loop_
_entity_poly.entity_id
_entity_poly.type
_entity_poly.pdbx_seq_one_letter_code
_entity_poly.pdbx_strand_id
1 'polypeptide(L)'
;MKVARQIQRFLKVENLSIPNQLKFMRLSLQNNLLFAQQKRYLNQRVNQNENFTKQEDQQQNLSEQQEDPEIVNEDEDDQDDYEKILQQESLDVDSINEKIRLFFRSKQRNYEDFDLILHQIQMNAMQSQDISGPGSSELFDEFNEIAKIFKERCERKDFATIKYVIYLQFGGIVLNNQAIVDDLVRYGFDFLYPKLQWIDKVISMESAQAISAPYMSNMIDKICCEILFQDYNDFIGDISLPNLIQLMTIFHTQKYQRQELWNKFEVCLAYLYELSMEEMEKSDQKEPTFTKDDIFVVLKLLVDRKIVNSEITEGIFKDVEFGLQNNEFNLKEILLLQDSYYKLGAFQDEHQQAIADYILEQKYVLADFQELKLNENLRLFRGLFSQNKLTSLKYKQIHQIYEEIVKNNQANLNLSTWLTVIETCRFSETHLDQLLEYAKKQYLKNYSDEYFETSRDGVSTLDTQTSHRRSELFKKKPKSVLVNKREFDV
;
A
#
# COMPACT_ATOMS: atom_id res chain seq x y z
N MET A 1 38.54 15.79 -16.22
CA MET A 1 38.44 16.33 -14.84
C MET A 1 37.31 17.35 -14.61
N LYS A 2 36.87 18.16 -15.59
CA LYS A 2 35.70 19.04 -15.43
C LYS A 2 34.33 18.32 -15.51
N VAL A 3 34.25 17.19 -16.21
CA VAL A 3 33.04 16.35 -16.29
C VAL A 3 32.75 15.60 -14.99
N ALA A 4 33.78 15.09 -14.30
CA ALA A 4 33.62 14.43 -12.99
C ALA A 4 33.11 15.37 -11.88
N ARG A 5 33.40 16.68 -11.97
CA ARG A 5 32.88 17.70 -11.05
C ARG A 5 31.45 18.16 -11.39
N GLN A 6 30.98 17.95 -12.62
CA GLN A 6 29.58 18.15 -13.00
C GLN A 6 28.70 16.97 -12.58
N ILE A 7 29.22 15.74 -12.66
CA ILE A 7 28.53 14.54 -12.15
C ILE A 7 28.42 14.57 -10.61
N GLN A 8 29.44 15.05 -9.90
CA GLN A 8 29.36 15.29 -8.45
C GLN A 8 28.40 16.43 -8.04
N ARG A 9 27.99 17.30 -8.97
CA ARG A 9 26.93 18.30 -8.72
C ARG A 9 25.53 17.77 -9.05
N PHE A 10 25.42 16.77 -9.93
CA PHE A 10 24.16 16.09 -10.25
C PHE A 10 23.71 15.10 -9.15
N LEU A 11 24.65 14.47 -8.44
CA LEU A 11 24.36 13.56 -7.33
C LEU A 11 24.08 14.26 -5.98
N LYS A 12 23.70 15.54 -6.01
CA LYS A 12 23.37 16.34 -4.82
C LYS A 12 21.94 16.90 -4.83
N VAL A 13 21.06 16.32 -5.63
CA VAL A 13 19.60 16.58 -5.56
C VAL A 13 18.90 15.30 -5.09
N GLU A 14 18.95 15.12 -3.78
CA GLU A 14 17.92 14.47 -2.97
C GLU A 14 16.63 15.35 -3.03
N ASN A 15 15.36 14.91 -3.01
CA ASN A 15 14.73 13.70 -2.48
C ASN A 15 13.29 13.54 -3.00
N LEU A 16 12.96 12.40 -3.61
CA LEU A 16 11.78 11.65 -3.21
C LEU A 16 12.30 10.27 -2.78
N SER A 17 12.00 9.89 -1.55
CA SER A 17 12.44 8.59 -1.05
C SER A 17 11.78 7.48 -1.88
N ILE A 18 12.47 6.36 -2.12
CA ILE A 18 11.92 5.16 -2.78
C ILE A 18 10.53 4.76 -2.23
N PRO A 19 10.24 4.88 -0.91
CA PRO A 19 8.89 4.74 -0.36
C PRO A 19 7.82 5.65 -0.97
N ASN A 20 8.15 6.89 -1.35
CA ASN A 20 7.23 7.80 -2.01
C ASN A 20 6.99 7.39 -3.47
N GLN A 21 8.00 6.88 -4.17
CA GLN A 21 7.85 6.36 -5.54
C GLN A 21 6.95 5.11 -5.56
N LEU A 22 7.12 4.19 -4.62
CA LEU A 22 6.25 3.03 -4.43
C LEU A 22 4.80 3.43 -4.07
N LYS A 23 4.64 4.48 -3.25
CA LYS A 23 3.33 5.05 -2.92
C LYS A 23 2.63 5.63 -4.15
N PHE A 24 3.36 6.26 -5.06
CA PHE A 24 2.83 6.77 -6.33
C PHE A 24 2.46 5.66 -7.32
N MET A 25 3.19 4.54 -7.34
CA MET A 25 2.82 3.37 -8.16
C MET A 25 1.53 2.70 -7.67
N ARG A 26 1.33 2.58 -6.35
CA ARG A 26 0.09 2.06 -5.77
C ARG A 26 -1.12 2.96 -6.07
N LEU A 27 -0.90 4.27 -6.04
CA LEU A 27 -1.84 5.31 -6.50
C LEU A 27 -2.23 5.14 -7.98
N SER A 28 -1.27 4.80 -8.86
CA SER A 28 -1.55 4.55 -10.28
C SER A 28 -2.41 3.29 -10.49
N LEU A 29 -2.17 2.23 -9.73
CA LEU A 29 -2.96 0.99 -9.82
C LEU A 29 -4.39 1.18 -9.27
N GLN A 30 -4.53 1.89 -8.15
CA GLN A 30 -5.84 2.23 -7.57
C GLN A 30 -6.63 3.22 -8.46
N ASN A 31 -5.95 4.19 -9.09
CA ASN A 31 -6.59 5.11 -10.04
C ASN A 31 -7.01 4.44 -11.35
N ASN A 32 -6.28 3.44 -11.84
CA ASN A 32 -6.70 2.68 -13.04
C ASN A 32 -7.99 1.87 -12.77
N LEU A 33 -8.12 1.29 -11.57
CA LEU A 33 -9.33 0.62 -11.10
C LEU A 33 -10.49 1.61 -10.90
N LEU A 34 -10.20 2.78 -10.33
CA LEU A 34 -11.17 3.87 -10.16
C LEU A 34 -11.67 4.41 -11.51
N PHE A 35 -10.78 4.58 -12.49
CA PHE A 35 -11.14 5.07 -13.82
C PHE A 35 -11.98 4.06 -14.59
N ALA A 36 -11.70 2.75 -14.44
CA ALA A 36 -12.57 1.70 -14.96
C ALA A 36 -13.98 1.73 -14.32
N GLN A 37 -14.08 2.05 -13.03
CA GLN A 37 -15.36 2.20 -12.32
C GLN A 37 -16.10 3.49 -12.69
N GLN A 38 -15.41 4.63 -12.77
CA GLN A 38 -15.97 5.91 -13.21
C GLN A 38 -16.42 5.87 -14.68
N LYS A 39 -15.67 5.17 -15.54
CA LYS A 39 -16.05 4.90 -16.94
C LYS A 39 -17.30 4.03 -17.04
N ARG A 40 -17.44 3.00 -16.20
CA ARG A 40 -18.69 2.21 -16.11
C ARG A 40 -19.88 3.05 -15.66
N TYR A 41 -19.68 3.93 -14.68
CA TYR A 41 -20.72 4.85 -14.18
C TYR A 41 -21.14 5.89 -15.23
N LEU A 42 -20.18 6.51 -15.94
CA LEU A 42 -20.43 7.44 -17.04
C LEU A 42 -21.15 6.76 -18.19
N ASN A 43 -20.72 5.56 -18.61
CA ASN A 43 -21.39 4.81 -19.67
C ASN A 43 -22.82 4.38 -19.28
N GLN A 44 -23.07 4.06 -18.00
CA GLN A 44 -24.42 3.80 -17.50
C GLN A 44 -25.31 5.05 -17.56
N ARG A 45 -24.78 6.24 -17.26
CA ARG A 45 -25.53 7.50 -17.36
C ARG A 45 -25.76 7.98 -18.79
N VAL A 46 -24.79 7.80 -19.69
CA VAL A 46 -24.95 8.11 -21.12
C VAL A 46 -26.02 7.20 -21.74
N ASN A 47 -26.01 5.90 -21.44
CA ASN A 47 -27.05 4.97 -21.88
C ASN A 47 -28.44 5.26 -21.27
N GLN A 48 -28.50 5.81 -20.05
CA GLN A 48 -29.75 6.26 -19.45
C GLN A 48 -30.28 7.54 -20.13
N ASN A 49 -29.41 8.50 -20.44
CA ASN A 49 -29.78 9.74 -21.11
C ASN A 49 -30.14 9.54 -22.59
N GLU A 50 -29.44 8.68 -23.33
CA GLU A 50 -29.80 8.34 -24.72
C GLU A 50 -31.18 7.67 -24.83
N ASN A 51 -31.62 6.95 -23.79
CA ASN A 51 -32.97 6.39 -23.72
C ASN A 51 -34.04 7.46 -23.42
N PHE A 52 -33.67 8.59 -22.81
CA PHE A 52 -34.55 9.75 -22.65
C PHE A 52 -34.61 10.60 -23.93
N THR A 53 -33.48 10.83 -24.62
CA THR A 53 -33.44 11.62 -25.86
C THR A 53 -34.14 10.91 -27.01
N LYS A 54 -34.05 9.57 -27.11
CA LYS A 54 -34.81 8.77 -28.09
C LYS A 54 -36.33 8.78 -27.86
N GLN A 55 -36.81 9.18 -26.67
CA GLN A 55 -38.24 9.40 -26.41
C GLN A 55 -38.70 10.82 -26.79
N GLU A 56 -37.80 11.80 -26.81
CA GLU A 56 -38.11 13.19 -27.21
C GLU A 56 -38.00 13.38 -28.74
N ASP A 57 -37.04 12.73 -29.41
CA ASP A 57 -36.86 12.82 -30.87
C ASP A 57 -37.95 12.09 -31.69
N GLN A 58 -38.75 11.21 -31.06
CA GLN A 58 -39.93 10.62 -31.69
C GLN A 58 -41.16 11.56 -31.69
N GLN A 59 -41.10 12.73 -31.04
CA GLN A 59 -42.21 13.70 -31.02
C GLN A 59 -42.01 14.94 -31.90
N GLN A 60 -40.85 15.14 -32.55
CA GLN A 60 -40.59 16.37 -33.32
C GLN A 60 -40.25 16.22 -34.81
N ASN A 61 -40.17 15.02 -35.38
CA ASN A 61 -39.92 14.87 -36.81
C ASN A 61 -41.21 14.78 -37.65
N LEU A 62 -41.84 15.94 -37.87
CA LEU A 62 -42.82 16.17 -38.94
C LEU A 62 -42.69 17.61 -39.45
N SER A 63 -41.55 18.02 -40.03
CA SER A 63 -41.51 19.16 -40.97
C SER A 63 -40.24 19.15 -41.84
N GLU A 64 -40.48 19.09 -43.15
CA GLU A 64 -39.70 19.71 -44.23
C GLU A 64 -38.30 19.16 -44.60
N GLN A 65 -38.33 18.37 -45.68
CA GLN A 65 -37.26 18.25 -46.66
C GLN A 65 -37.23 19.49 -47.58
N GLN A 66 -36.04 19.96 -47.94
CA GLN A 66 -35.70 20.34 -49.32
C GLN A 66 -34.16 20.50 -49.50
N GLU A 67 -33.61 19.69 -50.41
CA GLU A 67 -32.25 19.77 -51.00
C GLU A 67 -32.16 21.01 -51.93
N ASP A 68 -31.05 21.74 -52.06
CA ASP A 68 -29.81 21.48 -52.82
C ASP A 68 -28.91 22.76 -52.74
N PRO A 69 -27.65 22.82 -53.24
CA PRO A 69 -26.54 21.87 -53.19
C PRO A 69 -25.21 22.51 -52.70
N GLU A 70 -24.24 21.65 -52.38
CA GLU A 70 -22.77 21.84 -52.44
C GLU A 70 -22.19 23.24 -52.13
N ILE A 71 -21.80 23.44 -50.87
CA ILE A 71 -20.55 24.14 -50.55
C ILE A 71 -19.60 23.07 -50.07
N VAL A 72 -18.53 22.83 -50.83
CA VAL A 72 -17.39 22.02 -50.39
C VAL A 72 -16.73 22.77 -49.23
N ASN A 73 -17.04 22.37 -48.00
CA ASN A 73 -16.30 22.80 -46.81
C ASN A 73 -15.05 21.93 -46.73
N GLU A 74 -13.91 22.44 -47.19
CA GLU A 74 -12.59 21.84 -46.95
C GLU A 74 -12.19 21.88 -45.46
N ASP A 75 -13.05 22.40 -44.56
CA ASP A 75 -12.82 22.49 -43.11
C ASP A 75 -13.57 21.40 -42.28
N GLU A 76 -14.45 20.58 -42.89
CA GLU A 76 -15.20 19.53 -42.17
C GLU A 76 -14.38 18.24 -41.98
N ASP A 77 -13.53 17.87 -42.94
CA ASP A 77 -12.68 16.68 -42.84
C ASP A 77 -11.62 16.80 -41.71
N ASP A 78 -11.12 18.00 -41.45
CA ASP A 78 -10.15 18.27 -40.37
C ASP A 78 -10.81 18.28 -38.98
N GLN A 79 -12.11 18.61 -38.87
CA GLN A 79 -12.87 18.56 -37.61
C GLN A 79 -13.22 17.12 -37.20
N ASP A 80 -13.62 16.28 -38.16
CA ASP A 80 -13.94 14.87 -37.90
C ASP A 80 -12.71 14.07 -37.47
N ASP A 81 -11.54 14.38 -38.03
CA ASP A 81 -10.28 13.75 -37.62
C ASP A 81 -9.74 14.35 -36.30
N TYR A 82 -9.99 15.64 -36.02
CA TYR A 82 -9.73 16.26 -34.72
C TYR A 82 -10.51 15.57 -33.59
N GLU A 83 -11.82 15.37 -33.75
CA GLU A 83 -12.65 14.70 -32.72
C GLU A 83 -12.25 13.24 -32.50
N LYS A 84 -11.93 12.50 -33.57
CA LYS A 84 -11.45 11.11 -33.48
C LYS A 84 -10.13 11.01 -32.73
N ILE A 85 -9.18 11.91 -32.98
CA ILE A 85 -7.88 11.91 -32.31
C ILE A 85 -8.02 12.30 -30.84
N LEU A 86 -8.86 13.28 -30.51
CA LEU A 86 -9.11 13.69 -29.12
C LEU A 86 -9.77 12.60 -28.27
N GLN A 87 -10.65 11.80 -28.86
CA GLN A 87 -11.29 10.67 -28.17
C GLN A 87 -10.38 9.44 -27.98
N GLN A 88 -9.22 9.36 -28.67
CA GLN A 88 -8.28 8.26 -28.47
C GLN A 88 -7.60 8.34 -27.10
N GLU A 89 -7.74 7.30 -26.28
CA GLU A 89 -7.19 7.22 -24.91
C GLU A 89 -5.68 6.86 -24.87
N SER A 90 -4.93 7.09 -25.95
CA SER A 90 -3.49 6.78 -25.96
C SER A 90 -2.75 7.63 -24.92
N LEU A 91 -1.88 6.97 -24.15
CA LEU A 91 -0.98 7.59 -23.18
C LEU A 91 0.44 7.77 -23.74
N ASP A 92 0.63 7.48 -25.03
CA ASP A 92 1.88 7.76 -25.74
C ASP A 92 2.11 9.27 -25.89
N VAL A 93 3.37 9.69 -25.76
CA VAL A 93 3.76 11.11 -25.73
C VAL A 93 3.48 11.79 -27.08
N ASP A 94 3.69 11.10 -28.21
CA ASP A 94 3.44 11.67 -29.54
C ASP A 94 1.94 11.91 -29.74
N SER A 95 1.09 10.99 -29.29
CA SER A 95 -0.36 11.16 -29.31
C SER A 95 -0.82 12.33 -28.43
N ILE A 96 -0.27 12.47 -27.22
CA ILE A 96 -0.59 13.60 -26.33
C ILE A 96 -0.14 14.93 -26.96
N ASN A 97 1.05 14.97 -27.56
CA ASN A 97 1.58 16.15 -28.24
C ASN A 97 0.73 16.57 -29.44
N GLU A 98 0.20 15.61 -30.20
CA GLU A 98 -0.70 15.92 -31.30
C GLU A 98 -1.98 16.58 -30.79
N LYS A 99 -2.58 16.07 -29.71
CA LYS A 99 -3.75 16.71 -29.07
C LYS A 99 -3.45 18.12 -28.57
N ILE A 100 -2.27 18.32 -27.99
CA ILE A 100 -1.84 19.65 -27.54
C ILE A 100 -1.76 20.61 -28.73
N ARG A 101 -1.08 20.23 -29.82
CA ARG A 101 -0.98 21.05 -31.02
C ARG A 101 -2.35 21.37 -31.61
N LEU A 102 -3.23 20.38 -31.67
CA LEU A 102 -4.59 20.53 -32.16
C LEU A 102 -5.39 21.51 -31.27
N PHE A 103 -5.30 21.40 -29.94
CA PHE A 103 -5.94 22.31 -28.99
C PHE A 103 -5.47 23.78 -29.15
N PHE A 104 -4.19 24.02 -29.42
CA PHE A 104 -3.67 25.38 -29.63
C PHE A 104 -3.89 25.91 -31.05
N ARG A 105 -4.08 25.02 -32.05
CA ARG A 105 -4.46 25.39 -33.43
C ARG A 105 -5.93 25.76 -33.54
N SER A 106 -6.81 25.09 -32.80
CA SER A 106 -8.24 25.41 -32.78
C SER A 106 -8.43 26.79 -32.15
N LYS A 107 -8.98 27.74 -32.91
CA LYS A 107 -9.21 29.12 -32.41
C LYS A 107 -10.26 29.18 -31.29
N GLN A 108 -10.97 28.08 -31.05
CA GLN A 108 -11.94 27.91 -29.97
C GLN A 108 -11.28 27.13 -28.83
N ARG A 109 -11.09 27.77 -27.68
CA ARG A 109 -10.58 27.10 -26.48
C ARG A 109 -11.68 26.24 -25.86
N ASN A 110 -11.78 24.99 -26.26
CA ASN A 110 -12.64 24.01 -25.60
C ASN A 110 -11.99 23.55 -24.29
N TYR A 111 -12.53 23.98 -23.15
CA TYR A 111 -11.95 23.64 -21.85
C TYR A 111 -12.15 22.17 -21.44
N GLU A 112 -13.07 21.44 -22.07
CA GLU A 112 -13.20 19.99 -21.84
C GLU A 112 -12.02 19.23 -22.45
N ASP A 113 -11.60 19.61 -23.65
CA ASP A 113 -10.39 19.09 -24.30
C ASP A 113 -9.14 19.41 -23.48
N PHE A 114 -9.09 20.61 -22.91
CA PHE A 114 -8.00 21.00 -22.01
C PHE A 114 -7.93 20.12 -20.76
N ASP A 115 -9.06 19.86 -20.10
CA ASP A 115 -9.11 18.98 -18.92
C ASP A 115 -8.67 17.54 -19.26
N LEU A 116 -8.99 17.06 -20.47
CA LEU A 116 -8.54 15.75 -20.95
C LEU A 116 -7.02 15.73 -21.18
N ILE A 117 -6.46 16.77 -21.80
CA ILE A 117 -5.01 16.92 -22.00
C ILE A 117 -4.29 16.91 -20.64
N LEU A 118 -4.76 17.69 -19.65
CA LEU A 118 -4.18 17.69 -18.30
C LEU A 118 -4.16 16.29 -17.69
N HIS A 119 -5.29 15.57 -17.81
CA HIS A 119 -5.41 14.21 -17.30
C HIS A 119 -4.44 13.25 -18.00
N GLN A 120 -4.31 13.31 -19.33
CA GLN A 120 -3.41 12.42 -20.06
C GLN A 120 -1.93 12.69 -19.78
N ILE A 121 -1.53 13.96 -19.67
CA ILE A 121 -0.17 14.35 -19.24
C ILE A 121 0.11 13.81 -17.85
N GLN A 122 -0.83 13.98 -16.91
CA GLN A 122 -0.71 13.43 -15.57
C GLN A 122 -0.56 11.91 -15.60
N MET A 123 -1.43 11.18 -16.31
CA MET A 123 -1.37 9.72 -16.38
C MET A 123 -0.07 9.22 -17.00
N ASN A 124 0.43 9.87 -18.05
CA ASN A 124 1.74 9.57 -18.63
C ASN A 124 2.88 9.81 -17.62
N ALA A 125 2.86 10.95 -16.90
CA ALA A 125 3.84 11.25 -15.86
C ALA A 125 3.81 10.22 -14.70
N MET A 126 2.62 9.68 -14.38
CA MET A 126 2.48 8.63 -13.37
C MET A 126 3.03 7.27 -13.84
N GLN A 127 2.90 6.94 -15.13
CA GLN A 127 3.38 5.66 -15.70
C GLN A 127 4.89 5.62 -15.95
N SER A 128 5.47 6.76 -16.35
CA SER A 128 6.86 6.84 -16.79
C SER A 128 7.90 6.81 -15.65
N GLN A 129 7.47 6.94 -14.38
CA GLN A 129 8.30 6.99 -13.15
C GLN A 129 9.37 8.09 -13.08
N ASP A 130 9.80 8.64 -14.20
CA ASP A 130 10.51 9.90 -14.35
C ASP A 130 9.46 10.96 -14.68
N ILE A 131 9.06 11.77 -13.70
CA ILE A 131 9.20 13.24 -13.73
C ILE A 131 8.72 13.77 -12.36
N SER A 132 9.66 13.98 -11.46
CA SER A 132 9.51 15.04 -10.45
C SER A 132 10.59 16.07 -10.73
N GLY A 133 10.26 17.06 -11.58
CA GLY A 133 11.20 18.12 -11.93
C GLY A 133 11.06 18.63 -13.37
N PRO A 134 11.95 19.55 -13.80
CA PRO A 134 11.88 20.28 -15.07
C PRO A 134 11.89 19.43 -16.35
N GLY A 135 12.04 18.10 -16.27
CA GLY A 135 12.06 17.19 -17.42
C GLY A 135 10.71 17.01 -18.13
N SER A 136 9.56 17.26 -17.49
CA SER A 136 8.24 17.20 -18.16
C SER A 136 8.08 18.30 -19.20
N SER A 137 8.73 19.45 -18.98
CA SER A 137 8.65 20.58 -19.90
C SER A 137 9.34 20.34 -21.24
N GLU A 138 10.22 19.33 -21.32
CA GLU A 138 10.93 18.94 -22.55
C GLU A 138 10.19 17.85 -23.33
N LEU A 139 9.25 17.13 -22.70
CA LEU A 139 8.50 16.02 -23.30
C LEU A 139 7.22 16.46 -23.99
N PHE A 140 6.56 17.49 -23.45
CA PHE A 140 5.26 17.95 -23.95
C PHE A 140 5.37 19.29 -24.66
N ASP A 141 4.81 19.35 -25.87
CA ASP A 141 4.70 20.58 -26.65
C ASP A 141 3.91 21.62 -25.86
N GLU A 142 4.26 22.91 -26.02
CA GLU A 142 3.56 24.04 -25.41
C GLU A 142 3.30 23.94 -23.87
N PHE A 143 4.08 23.12 -23.16
CA PHE A 143 3.87 22.84 -21.74
C PHE A 143 3.78 24.10 -20.86
N ASN A 144 4.56 25.13 -21.19
CA ASN A 144 4.52 26.41 -20.48
C ASN A 144 3.17 27.14 -20.63
N GLU A 145 2.55 27.08 -21.81
CA GLU A 145 1.22 27.66 -22.04
C GLU A 145 0.14 26.82 -21.36
N ILE A 146 0.24 25.48 -21.38
CA ILE A 146 -0.64 24.59 -20.60
C ILE A 146 -0.56 24.94 -19.11
N ALA A 147 0.64 25.04 -18.55
CA ALA A 147 0.85 25.39 -17.16
C ALA A 147 0.30 26.79 -16.80
N LYS A 148 0.31 27.73 -17.76
CA LYS A 148 -0.26 29.07 -17.59
C LYS A 148 -1.79 29.02 -17.59
N ILE A 149 -2.42 28.36 -18.56
CA ILE A 149 -3.89 28.20 -18.61
C ILE A 149 -4.38 27.46 -17.35
N PHE A 150 -3.67 26.41 -16.93
CA PHE A 150 -3.92 25.69 -15.69
C PHE A 150 -3.91 26.63 -14.48
N LYS A 151 -2.86 27.45 -14.32
CA LYS A 151 -2.75 28.41 -13.20
C LYS A 151 -3.90 29.41 -13.19
N GLU A 152 -4.22 30.00 -14.35
CA GLU A 152 -5.33 30.94 -14.48
C GLU A 152 -6.67 30.32 -14.06
N ARG A 153 -6.91 29.04 -14.44
CA ARG A 153 -8.12 28.30 -14.05
C ARG A 153 -8.11 27.92 -12.56
N CYS A 154 -6.96 27.55 -12.00
CA CYS A 154 -6.81 27.32 -10.56
C CYS A 154 -7.10 28.56 -9.72
N GLU A 155 -6.62 29.73 -10.14
CA GLU A 155 -6.85 31.00 -9.45
C GLU A 155 -8.32 31.41 -9.51
N ARG A 156 -8.97 31.24 -10.67
CA ARG A 156 -10.39 31.59 -10.86
C ARG A 156 -11.36 30.53 -10.34
N LYS A 157 -10.86 29.34 -9.98
CA LYS A 157 -11.68 28.15 -9.67
C LYS A 157 -12.66 27.80 -10.81
N ASP A 158 -12.21 28.03 -12.04
CA ASP A 158 -13.01 27.88 -13.25
C ASP A 158 -12.88 26.45 -13.80
N PHE A 159 -13.47 25.48 -13.10
CA PHE A 159 -13.59 24.09 -13.54
C PHE A 159 -14.74 23.39 -12.79
N ALA A 160 -15.32 22.37 -13.42
CA ALA A 160 -16.40 21.62 -12.81
C ALA A 160 -15.94 20.88 -11.53
N THR A 161 -16.81 20.77 -10.53
CA THR A 161 -16.50 20.07 -9.26
C THR A 161 -15.98 18.65 -9.50
N ILE A 162 -16.53 17.93 -10.47
CA ILE A 162 -16.11 16.57 -10.82
C ILE A 162 -14.68 16.50 -11.39
N LYS A 163 -14.12 17.63 -11.87
CA LYS A 163 -12.78 17.73 -12.45
C LYS A 163 -11.73 18.23 -11.45
N TYR A 164 -12.14 18.60 -10.23
CA TYR A 164 -11.28 19.12 -9.17
C TYR A 164 -10.02 18.26 -8.93
N VAL A 165 -10.19 16.93 -8.91
CA VAL A 165 -9.08 15.99 -8.65
C VAL A 165 -8.01 16.05 -9.74
N ILE A 166 -8.39 16.23 -11.01
CA ILE A 166 -7.45 16.37 -12.14
C ILE A 166 -6.53 17.57 -11.90
N TYR A 167 -7.11 18.71 -11.51
CA TYR A 167 -6.33 19.92 -11.25
C TYR A 167 -5.38 19.74 -10.07
N LEU A 168 -5.84 19.06 -9.03
CA LEU A 168 -5.05 18.78 -7.85
C LEU A 168 -3.86 17.87 -8.17
N GLN A 169 -4.11 16.78 -8.90
CA GLN A 169 -3.09 15.81 -9.29
C GLN A 169 -2.11 16.40 -10.31
N PHE A 170 -2.57 17.18 -11.29
CA PHE A 170 -1.67 17.89 -12.21
C PHE A 170 -0.77 18.88 -11.45
N GLY A 171 -1.34 19.68 -10.54
CA GLY A 171 -0.58 20.61 -9.71
C GLY A 171 0.46 19.92 -8.82
N GLY A 172 0.13 18.76 -8.25
CA GLY A 172 0.98 18.02 -7.32
C GLY A 172 2.02 17.12 -8.00
N ILE A 173 1.62 16.38 -9.03
CA ILE A 173 2.45 15.37 -9.71
C ILE A 173 3.28 16.02 -10.82
N VAL A 174 2.63 16.78 -11.69
CA VAL A 174 3.27 17.31 -12.91
C VAL A 174 4.02 18.60 -12.63
N LEU A 175 3.40 19.54 -11.91
CA LEU A 175 4.02 20.84 -11.61
C LEU A 175 4.78 20.88 -10.29
N ASN A 176 4.54 19.92 -9.38
CA ASN A 176 5.07 19.90 -8.02
C ASN A 176 4.96 21.26 -7.31
N ASN A 177 3.81 21.93 -7.45
CA ASN A 177 3.59 23.29 -6.96
C ASN A 177 2.83 23.28 -5.63
N GLN A 178 3.58 23.43 -4.54
CA GLN A 178 3.03 23.42 -3.18
C GLN A 178 1.92 24.45 -2.96
N ALA A 179 2.08 25.67 -3.47
CA ALA A 179 1.15 26.77 -3.23
C ALA A 179 -0.19 26.55 -3.93
N ILE A 180 -0.16 26.09 -5.19
CA ILE A 180 -1.39 25.80 -5.95
C ILE A 180 -2.14 24.63 -5.32
N VAL A 181 -1.43 23.57 -4.95
CA VAL A 181 -2.05 22.40 -4.32
C VAL A 181 -2.64 22.77 -2.96
N ASP A 182 -1.95 23.54 -2.11
CA ASP A 182 -2.51 24.02 -0.83
C ASP A 182 -3.81 24.80 -1.04
N ASP A 183 -3.83 25.70 -2.03
CA ASP A 183 -5.00 26.52 -2.35
C ASP A 183 -6.16 25.70 -2.95
N LEU A 184 -5.87 24.72 -3.80
CA LEU A 184 -6.86 23.78 -4.32
C LEU A 184 -7.43 22.90 -3.20
N VAL A 185 -6.59 22.38 -2.32
CA VAL A 185 -7.00 21.57 -1.17
C VAL A 185 -7.91 22.35 -0.24
N ARG A 186 -7.59 23.61 0.08
CA ARG A 186 -8.47 24.51 0.85
C ARG A 186 -9.81 24.67 0.14
N TYR A 187 -9.80 24.94 -1.16
CA TYR A 187 -11.04 25.05 -1.92
C TYR A 187 -11.88 23.77 -1.84
N GLY A 188 -11.25 22.62 -2.03
CA GLY A 188 -11.87 21.30 -1.92
C GLY A 188 -12.49 21.07 -0.55
N PHE A 189 -11.74 21.35 0.53
CA PHE A 189 -12.15 21.01 1.88
C PHE A 189 -13.02 22.07 2.55
N ASP A 190 -12.95 23.33 2.14
CA ASP A 190 -13.75 24.40 2.73
C ASP A 190 -15.08 24.61 1.99
N PHE A 191 -15.10 24.39 0.67
CA PHE A 191 -16.27 24.67 -0.17
C PHE A 191 -16.87 23.44 -0.82
N LEU A 192 -16.07 22.54 -1.37
CA LEU A 192 -16.58 21.36 -2.10
C LEU A 192 -16.88 20.16 -1.20
N TYR A 193 -16.40 20.16 0.04
CA TYR A 193 -16.36 18.97 0.92
C TYR A 193 -17.63 18.13 0.96
N PRO A 194 -18.86 18.69 1.10
CA PRO A 194 -20.07 17.88 1.14
C PRO A 194 -20.39 17.13 -0.16
N LYS A 195 -19.76 17.53 -1.27
CA LYS A 195 -19.95 16.93 -2.61
C LYS A 195 -18.85 15.94 -2.96
N LEU A 196 -17.75 15.93 -2.22
CA LEU A 196 -16.61 15.05 -2.47
C LEU A 196 -16.96 13.62 -2.06
N GLN A 197 -16.70 12.66 -2.94
CA GLN A 197 -16.76 11.24 -2.59
C GLN A 197 -15.55 10.86 -1.73
N TRP A 198 -15.60 9.71 -1.05
CA TRP A 198 -14.47 9.25 -0.22
C TRP A 198 -13.18 9.13 -0.99
N ILE A 199 -13.24 8.65 -2.23
CA ILE A 199 -12.08 8.58 -3.10
C ILE A 199 -11.47 9.96 -3.36
N ASP A 200 -12.28 10.99 -3.64
CA ASP A 200 -11.78 12.35 -3.90
C ASP A 200 -11.11 12.93 -2.65
N LYS A 201 -11.68 12.63 -1.46
CA LYS A 201 -11.11 13.02 -0.16
C LYS A 201 -9.76 12.34 0.06
N VAL A 202 -9.64 11.03 -0.21
CA VAL A 202 -8.38 10.28 -0.08
C VAL A 202 -7.33 10.82 -1.04
N ILE A 203 -7.64 10.95 -2.34
CA ILE A 203 -6.71 11.51 -3.33
C ILE A 203 -6.26 12.92 -2.94
N SER A 204 -7.16 13.71 -2.37
CA SER A 204 -6.82 15.04 -1.89
C SER A 204 -5.81 15.02 -0.76
N MET A 205 -6.02 14.16 0.24
CA MET A 205 -5.09 13.97 1.35
C MET A 205 -3.73 13.44 0.88
N GLU A 206 -3.72 12.55 -0.10
CA GLU A 206 -2.49 12.00 -0.67
C GLU A 206 -1.68 13.06 -1.40
N SER A 207 -2.35 13.83 -2.24
CA SER A 207 -1.74 14.94 -2.99
C SER A 207 -1.16 15.96 -2.03
N ALA A 208 -1.94 16.37 -1.02
CA ALA A 208 -1.50 17.27 0.04
C ALA A 208 -0.29 16.71 0.82
N GLN A 209 -0.30 15.42 1.16
CA GLN A 209 0.79 14.78 1.89
C GLN A 209 2.07 14.69 1.04
N ALA A 210 1.96 14.33 -0.23
CA ALA A 210 3.10 14.12 -1.12
C ALA A 210 3.94 15.41 -1.28
N ILE A 211 3.27 16.55 -1.38
CA ILE A 211 3.90 17.87 -1.52
C ILE A 211 4.02 18.63 -0.19
N SER A 212 3.68 17.98 0.93
CA SER A 212 3.69 18.57 2.28
C SER A 212 2.89 19.88 2.37
N ALA A 213 1.68 19.92 1.83
CA ALA A 213 0.79 21.07 1.86
C ALA A 213 0.53 21.53 3.31
N PRO A 214 0.66 22.84 3.64
CA PRO A 214 0.36 23.37 4.95
C PRO A 214 -1.04 23.02 5.49
N TYR A 215 -2.06 22.92 4.64
CA TYR A 215 -3.44 22.62 5.03
C TYR A 215 -3.68 21.17 5.47
N MET A 216 -2.68 20.28 5.35
CA MET A 216 -2.82 18.86 5.65
C MET A 216 -3.35 18.58 7.07
N SER A 217 -2.94 19.36 8.08
CA SER A 217 -3.42 19.19 9.46
C SER A 217 -4.93 19.41 9.57
N ASN A 218 -5.44 20.47 8.93
CA ASN A 218 -6.86 20.79 8.96
C ASN A 218 -7.70 19.73 8.23
N MET A 219 -7.18 19.18 7.14
CA MET A 219 -7.83 18.07 6.43
C MET A 219 -7.93 16.83 7.31
N ILE A 220 -6.85 16.48 7.99
CA ILE A 220 -6.77 15.34 8.91
C ILE A 220 -7.83 15.48 10.00
N ASP A 221 -7.95 16.66 10.62
CA ASP A 221 -8.93 16.91 11.68
C ASP A 221 -10.37 16.80 11.15
N LYS A 222 -10.63 17.37 9.96
CA LYS A 222 -11.96 17.36 9.34
C LYS A 222 -12.40 15.94 8.96
N ILE A 223 -11.52 15.18 8.32
CA ILE A 223 -11.79 13.78 7.95
C ILE A 223 -11.88 12.89 9.19
N CYS A 224 -11.03 13.11 10.20
CA CYS A 224 -11.13 12.37 11.45
C CYS A 224 -12.50 12.57 12.11
N CYS A 225 -13.01 13.81 12.13
CA CYS A 225 -14.34 14.09 12.66
C CYS A 225 -15.41 13.33 11.87
N GLU A 226 -15.39 13.42 10.53
CA GLU A 226 -16.38 12.71 9.69
C GLU A 226 -16.35 11.20 9.93
N ILE A 227 -15.17 10.57 9.90
CA ILE A 227 -15.04 9.12 10.14
C ILE A 227 -15.62 8.76 11.51
N LEU A 228 -15.30 9.53 12.55
CA LEU A 228 -15.74 9.19 13.90
C LEU A 228 -17.24 9.36 14.13
N PHE A 229 -17.87 10.34 13.47
CA PHE A 229 -19.30 10.64 13.66
C PHE A 229 -20.21 9.97 12.64
N GLN A 230 -19.71 9.52 11.48
CA GLN A 230 -20.49 8.74 10.52
C GLN A 230 -20.80 7.36 11.10
N ASP A 231 -21.98 6.79 10.85
CA ASP A 231 -22.27 5.41 11.27
C ASP A 231 -21.38 4.40 10.54
N TYR A 232 -21.14 3.23 11.17
CA TYR A 232 -20.25 2.20 10.61
C TYR A 232 -20.73 1.72 9.23
N ASN A 233 -22.02 1.42 9.11
CA ASN A 233 -22.61 0.89 7.88
C ASN A 233 -22.53 1.90 6.73
N ASP A 234 -22.79 3.18 7.02
CA ASP A 234 -22.70 4.24 6.01
C ASP A 234 -21.25 4.41 5.55
N PHE A 235 -20.31 4.47 6.49
CA PHE A 235 -18.89 4.62 6.15
C PHE A 235 -18.37 3.44 5.32
N ILE A 236 -18.70 2.21 5.70
CA ILE A 236 -18.33 0.98 4.99
C ILE A 236 -18.99 0.93 3.60
N GLY A 237 -20.26 1.37 3.48
CA GLY A 237 -20.97 1.40 2.21
C GLY A 237 -20.35 2.39 1.20
N ASP A 238 -19.71 3.44 1.68
CA ASP A 238 -19.16 4.51 0.83
C ASP A 238 -17.64 4.39 0.57
N ILE A 239 -16.90 3.63 1.38
CA ILE A 239 -15.43 3.50 1.26
C ILE A 239 -15.02 2.10 0.79
N SER A 240 -14.15 2.04 -0.22
CA SER A 240 -13.55 0.78 -0.66
C SER A 240 -12.39 0.35 0.24
N LEU A 241 -12.10 -0.95 0.27
CA LEU A 241 -10.98 -1.51 1.03
C LEU A 241 -9.62 -0.86 0.67
N PRO A 242 -9.27 -0.65 -0.62
CA PRO A 242 -8.02 0.04 -0.99
C PRO A 242 -7.95 1.48 -0.44
N ASN A 243 -9.08 2.21 -0.49
CA ASN A 243 -9.17 3.58 0.00
C ASN A 243 -9.05 3.65 1.53
N LEU A 244 -9.62 2.68 2.24
CA LEU A 244 -9.48 2.58 3.69
C LEU A 244 -8.02 2.36 4.09
N ILE A 245 -7.33 1.42 3.44
CA ILE A 245 -5.91 1.15 3.75
C ILE A 245 -5.05 2.37 3.46
N GLN A 246 -5.35 3.08 2.38
CA GLN A 246 -4.64 4.30 2.04
C GLN A 246 -4.88 5.41 3.08
N LEU A 247 -6.13 5.58 3.51
CA LEU A 247 -6.49 6.51 4.59
C LEU A 247 -5.75 6.17 5.89
N MET A 248 -5.75 4.90 6.31
CA MET A 248 -4.98 4.42 7.45
C MET A 248 -3.49 4.73 7.30
N THR A 249 -2.93 4.55 6.10
CA THR A 249 -1.53 4.86 5.80
C THR A 249 -1.21 6.34 5.95
N ILE A 250 -2.10 7.22 5.50
CA ILE A 250 -1.97 8.67 5.64
C ILE A 250 -1.98 9.05 7.12
N PHE A 251 -2.98 8.61 7.88
CA PHE A 251 -3.09 8.86 9.33
C PHE A 251 -1.90 8.29 10.11
N HIS A 252 -1.39 7.12 9.70
CA HIS A 252 -0.19 6.52 10.27
C HIS A 252 1.06 7.38 10.03
N THR A 253 1.25 7.83 8.80
CA THR A 253 2.40 8.68 8.40
C THR A 253 2.37 10.03 9.10
N GLN A 254 1.17 10.61 9.30
CA GLN A 254 0.97 11.84 10.07
C GLN A 254 1.09 11.63 11.60
N LYS A 255 1.44 10.41 12.03
CA LYS A 255 1.59 10.02 13.44
C LYS A 255 0.36 10.34 14.28
N TYR A 256 -0.83 10.31 13.69
CA TYR A 256 -2.07 10.61 14.39
C TYR A 256 -2.37 9.54 15.44
N GLN A 257 -2.70 9.92 16.68
CA GLN A 257 -2.69 9.00 17.84
C GLN A 257 -4.06 8.70 18.44
N ARG A 258 -5.15 9.27 17.91
CA ARG A 258 -6.47 9.10 18.52
C ARG A 258 -6.95 7.64 18.46
N GLN A 259 -7.06 7.00 19.62
CA GLN A 259 -7.35 5.56 19.71
C GLN A 259 -8.72 5.20 19.15
N GLU A 260 -9.74 6.05 19.34
CA GLU A 260 -11.09 5.76 18.83
C GLU A 260 -11.12 5.64 17.31
N LEU A 261 -10.29 6.42 16.62
CA LEU A 261 -10.18 6.34 15.16
C LEU A 261 -9.54 5.02 14.73
N TRP A 262 -8.47 4.60 15.42
CA TRP A 262 -7.79 3.34 15.11
C TRP A 262 -8.67 2.12 15.39
N ASN A 263 -9.45 2.14 16.47
CA ASN A 263 -10.44 1.11 16.75
C ASN A 263 -11.50 1.04 15.63
N LYS A 264 -11.96 2.20 15.15
CA LYS A 264 -12.90 2.26 14.03
C LYS A 264 -12.29 1.71 12.74
N PHE A 265 -11.05 2.08 12.44
CA PHE A 265 -10.32 1.54 11.29
C PHE A 265 -10.14 0.03 11.37
N GLU A 266 -9.81 -0.53 12.54
CA GLU A 266 -9.71 -1.98 12.73
C GLU A 266 -11.02 -2.70 12.37
N VAL A 267 -12.15 -2.24 12.91
CA VAL A 267 -13.46 -2.83 12.65
C VAL A 267 -13.84 -2.73 11.17
N CYS A 268 -13.67 -1.54 10.57
CA CYS A 268 -13.98 -1.34 9.15
C CYS A 268 -13.06 -2.16 8.24
N LEU A 269 -11.79 -2.33 8.60
CA LEU A 269 -10.83 -3.11 7.84
C LEU A 269 -11.22 -4.60 7.83
N ALA A 270 -11.62 -5.14 8.98
CA ALA A 270 -12.08 -6.52 9.09
C ALA A 270 -13.33 -6.75 8.23
N TYR A 271 -14.32 -5.86 8.35
CA TYR A 271 -15.58 -5.99 7.64
C TYR A 271 -15.44 -5.83 6.13
N LEU A 272 -14.68 -4.84 5.66
CA LEU A 272 -14.44 -4.67 4.22
C LEU A 272 -13.63 -5.81 3.62
N TYR A 273 -12.72 -6.40 4.40
CA TYR A 273 -12.00 -7.60 3.99
C TYR A 273 -12.95 -8.79 3.82
N GLU A 274 -13.81 -9.05 4.81
CA GLU A 274 -14.81 -10.12 4.75
C GLU A 274 -15.75 -9.96 3.55
N LEU A 275 -16.26 -8.73 3.32
CA LEU A 275 -17.08 -8.44 2.14
C LEU A 275 -16.34 -8.73 0.83
N SER A 276 -15.06 -8.36 0.75
CA SER A 276 -14.26 -8.60 -0.46
C SER A 276 -14.07 -10.10 -0.71
N MET A 277 -13.84 -10.88 0.35
CA MET A 277 -13.78 -12.34 0.28
C MET A 277 -15.10 -12.94 -0.20
N GLU A 278 -16.24 -12.50 0.34
CA GLU A 278 -17.56 -12.97 -0.11
C GLU A 278 -17.83 -12.65 -1.58
N GLU A 279 -17.44 -11.47 -2.05
CA GLU A 279 -17.58 -11.07 -3.45
C GLU A 279 -16.72 -11.95 -4.37
N MET A 280 -15.50 -12.27 -3.94
CA MET A 280 -14.62 -13.19 -4.67
C MET A 280 -15.21 -14.60 -4.74
N GLU A 281 -15.70 -15.14 -3.62
CA GLU A 281 -16.38 -16.45 -3.59
C GLU A 281 -17.60 -16.51 -4.52
N LYS A 282 -18.38 -15.44 -4.61
CA LYS A 282 -19.54 -15.35 -5.51
C LYS A 282 -19.16 -15.25 -7.00
N SER A 283 -17.96 -14.78 -7.29
CA SER A 283 -17.50 -14.50 -8.66
C SER A 283 -16.74 -15.66 -9.33
N ASP A 284 -16.55 -16.79 -8.64
CA ASP A 284 -15.67 -17.91 -9.03
C ASP A 284 -14.20 -17.47 -9.31
N GLN A 285 -13.82 -16.25 -8.95
CA GLN A 285 -12.47 -15.74 -9.10
C GLN A 285 -11.62 -16.22 -7.92
N LYS A 286 -10.50 -16.88 -8.24
CA LYS A 286 -9.48 -17.28 -7.26
C LYS A 286 -8.39 -16.22 -7.15
N GLU A 287 -8.76 -14.95 -7.06
CA GLU A 287 -7.79 -13.88 -6.83
C GLU A 287 -7.66 -13.61 -5.33
N PRO A 288 -6.49 -13.14 -4.84
CA PRO A 288 -6.32 -12.78 -3.45
C PRO A 288 -7.01 -11.44 -3.17
N THR A 289 -7.51 -11.25 -1.95
CA THR A 289 -8.15 -9.98 -1.56
C THR A 289 -7.12 -8.85 -1.51
N PHE A 290 -5.96 -9.13 -0.95
CA PHE A 290 -4.81 -8.24 -0.98
C PHE A 290 -3.79 -8.65 -2.03
N THR A 291 -3.32 -7.67 -2.79
CA THR A 291 -2.09 -7.85 -3.56
C THR A 291 -0.89 -8.01 -2.62
N LYS A 292 0.22 -8.55 -3.13
CA LYS A 292 1.47 -8.66 -2.37
C LYS A 292 1.87 -7.35 -1.65
N ASP A 293 1.76 -6.21 -2.33
CA ASP A 293 2.11 -4.92 -1.77
C ASP A 293 1.13 -4.47 -0.68
N ASP A 294 -0.17 -4.75 -0.87
CA ASP A 294 -1.20 -4.47 0.12
C ASP A 294 -0.95 -5.26 1.41
N ILE A 295 -0.58 -6.54 1.31
CA ILE A 295 -0.24 -7.40 2.45
C ILE A 295 0.83 -6.73 3.33
N PHE A 296 1.93 -6.26 2.74
CA PHE A 296 3.01 -5.63 3.51
C PHE A 296 2.60 -4.30 4.12
N VAL A 297 1.79 -3.50 3.43
CA VAL A 297 1.28 -2.23 3.99
C VAL A 297 0.35 -2.51 5.17
N VAL A 298 -0.58 -3.45 5.02
CA VAL A 298 -1.53 -3.80 6.09
C VAL A 298 -0.78 -4.38 7.28
N LEU A 299 0.11 -5.36 7.09
CA LEU A 299 0.90 -5.93 8.18
C LEU A 299 1.70 -4.87 8.92
N LYS A 300 2.32 -3.92 8.21
CA LYS A 300 3.03 -2.81 8.84
C LYS A 300 2.10 -1.95 9.69
N LEU A 301 0.91 -1.60 9.18
CA LEU A 301 -0.07 -0.83 9.94
C LEU A 301 -0.52 -1.56 11.20
N LEU A 302 -0.83 -2.86 11.09
CA LEU A 302 -1.23 -3.69 12.22
C LEU A 302 -0.13 -3.75 13.28
N VAL A 303 1.11 -4.02 12.88
CA VAL A 303 2.28 -4.10 13.77
C VAL A 303 2.52 -2.76 14.47
N ASP A 304 2.63 -1.67 13.71
CA ASP A 304 2.99 -0.37 14.26
C ASP A 304 1.89 0.21 15.16
N ARG A 305 0.63 -0.15 14.90
CA ARG A 305 -0.53 0.25 15.72
C ARG A 305 -0.92 -0.77 16.77
N LYS A 306 -0.22 -1.91 16.84
CA LYS A 306 -0.53 -3.03 17.75
C LYS A 306 -1.98 -3.49 17.63
N ILE A 307 -2.51 -3.48 16.42
CA ILE A 307 -3.85 -3.96 16.12
C ILE A 307 -3.75 -5.48 15.97
N VAL A 308 -4.43 -6.22 16.85
CA VAL A 308 -4.43 -7.68 16.86
C VAL A 308 -5.86 -8.14 16.65
N ASN A 309 -6.21 -8.34 15.39
CA ASN A 309 -7.51 -8.84 14.96
C ASN A 309 -7.32 -10.20 14.27
N SER A 310 -7.94 -11.25 14.82
CA SER A 310 -7.76 -12.62 14.34
C SER A 310 -8.33 -12.83 12.94
N GLU A 311 -9.46 -12.21 12.62
CA GLU A 311 -10.14 -12.36 11.33
C GLU A 311 -9.30 -11.76 10.20
N ILE A 312 -8.81 -10.52 10.38
CA ILE A 312 -7.90 -9.88 9.41
C ILE A 312 -6.63 -10.70 9.27
N THR A 313 -6.07 -11.20 10.38
CA THR A 313 -4.80 -11.92 10.34
C THR A 313 -4.95 -13.28 9.64
N GLU A 314 -6.06 -13.99 9.86
CA GLU A 314 -6.39 -15.21 9.13
C GLU A 314 -6.60 -14.95 7.64
N GLY A 315 -7.28 -13.85 7.29
CA GLY A 315 -7.40 -13.38 5.91
C GLY A 315 -6.04 -13.18 5.24
N ILE A 316 -5.15 -12.41 5.89
CA ILE A 316 -3.80 -12.18 5.38
C ILE A 316 -3.03 -13.49 5.21
N PHE A 317 -3.21 -14.49 6.09
CA PHE A 317 -2.58 -15.80 5.89
C PHE A 317 -3.05 -16.47 4.59
N LYS A 318 -4.35 -16.45 4.29
CA LYS A 318 -4.90 -17.00 3.04
C LYS A 318 -4.33 -16.30 1.80
N ASP A 319 -4.28 -14.96 1.81
CA ASP A 319 -3.69 -14.19 0.71
C ASP A 319 -2.19 -14.47 0.54
N VAL A 320 -1.45 -14.65 1.64
CA VAL A 320 -0.04 -15.03 1.58
C VAL A 320 0.12 -16.45 1.05
N GLU A 321 -0.67 -17.42 1.51
CA GLU A 321 -0.63 -18.81 1.00
C GLU A 321 -0.89 -18.85 -0.51
N PHE A 322 -1.83 -18.06 -1.00
CA PHE A 322 -2.07 -17.89 -2.43
C PHE A 322 -0.83 -17.36 -3.16
N GLY A 323 -0.21 -16.29 -2.67
CA GLY A 323 1.00 -15.74 -3.29
C GLY A 323 2.21 -16.68 -3.20
N LEU A 324 2.32 -17.52 -2.15
CA LEU A 324 3.34 -18.56 -2.07
C LEU A 324 3.14 -19.61 -3.17
N GLN A 325 1.90 -20.06 -3.41
CA GLN A 325 1.59 -21.01 -4.50
C GLN A 325 1.95 -20.46 -5.89
N ASN A 326 1.89 -19.13 -6.07
CA ASN A 326 2.23 -18.44 -7.30
C ASN A 326 3.70 -17.95 -7.39
N ASN A 327 4.54 -18.28 -6.41
CA ASN A 327 5.94 -17.86 -6.35
C ASN A 327 6.16 -16.34 -6.35
N GLU A 328 5.28 -15.59 -5.69
CA GLU A 328 5.33 -14.12 -5.68
C GLU A 328 6.32 -13.52 -4.68
N PHE A 329 6.78 -14.33 -3.71
CA PHE A 329 7.57 -13.88 -2.57
C PHE A 329 9.04 -14.30 -2.67
N ASN A 330 9.95 -13.34 -2.55
CA ASN A 330 11.37 -13.65 -2.35
C ASN A 330 11.70 -13.92 -0.87
N LEU A 331 12.91 -14.43 -0.61
CA LEU A 331 13.35 -14.76 0.75
C LEU A 331 13.27 -13.57 1.73
N LYS A 332 13.62 -12.34 1.30
CA LYS A 332 13.54 -11.14 2.16
C LYS A 332 12.10 -10.81 2.53
N GLU A 333 11.18 -10.97 1.59
CA GLU A 333 9.75 -10.78 1.81
C GLU A 333 9.20 -11.81 2.81
N ILE A 334 9.62 -13.08 2.73
CA ILE A 334 9.26 -14.10 3.73
C ILE A 334 9.74 -13.73 5.14
N LEU A 335 10.95 -13.18 5.27
CA LEU A 335 11.44 -12.70 6.57
C LEU A 335 10.55 -11.59 7.14
N LEU A 336 10.10 -10.66 6.29
CA LEU A 336 9.26 -9.55 6.69
C LEU A 336 7.88 -10.04 7.15
N LEU A 337 7.32 -11.04 6.47
CA LEU A 337 6.09 -11.71 6.91
C LEU A 337 6.28 -12.32 8.31
N GLN A 338 7.33 -13.10 8.50
CA GLN A 338 7.63 -13.78 9.77
C GLN A 338 7.90 -12.81 10.93
N ASP A 339 8.65 -11.73 10.69
CA ASP A 339 8.89 -10.69 11.71
C ASP A 339 7.59 -9.95 12.07
N SER A 340 6.68 -9.77 11.11
CA SER A 340 5.36 -9.17 11.35
C SER A 340 4.47 -10.09 12.19
N TYR A 341 4.41 -11.39 11.84
CA TYR A 341 3.67 -12.40 12.60
C TYR A 341 4.17 -12.52 14.04
N TYR A 342 5.49 -12.49 14.23
CA TYR A 342 6.09 -12.49 15.56
C TYR A 342 5.67 -11.28 16.40
N LYS A 343 5.65 -10.08 15.82
CA LYS A 343 5.25 -8.86 16.53
C LYS A 343 3.76 -8.83 16.85
N LEU A 344 2.93 -9.42 16.00
CA LEU A 344 1.49 -9.55 16.22
C LEU A 344 1.15 -10.70 17.17
N GLY A 345 2.09 -11.63 17.43
CA GLY A 345 1.82 -12.86 18.16
C GLY A 345 0.90 -13.81 17.40
N ALA A 346 0.87 -13.72 16.07
CA ALA A 346 -0.02 -14.48 15.21
C ALA A 346 0.73 -15.62 14.53
N PHE A 347 0.68 -16.81 15.12
CA PHE A 347 1.32 -18.02 14.60
C PHE A 347 0.30 -19.11 14.37
N GLN A 348 0.11 -19.49 13.10
CA GLN A 348 -0.67 -20.65 12.71
C GLN A 348 0.23 -21.72 12.11
N ASP A 349 0.05 -22.95 12.58
CA ASP A 349 0.87 -24.11 12.19
C ASP A 349 0.87 -24.38 10.69
N GLU A 350 -0.32 -24.36 10.09
CA GLU A 350 -0.56 -24.64 8.68
C GLU A 350 0.17 -23.62 7.82
N HIS A 351 0.10 -22.35 8.22
CA HIS A 351 0.80 -21.26 7.55
C HIS A 351 2.33 -21.38 7.65
N GLN A 352 2.86 -21.73 8.82
CA GLN A 352 4.31 -21.96 8.99
C GLN A 352 4.79 -23.15 8.15
N GLN A 353 3.95 -24.17 8.01
CA GLN A 353 4.21 -25.31 7.14
C GLN A 353 4.20 -24.91 5.66
N ALA A 354 3.26 -24.07 5.22
CA ALA A 354 3.20 -23.55 3.86
C ALA A 354 4.47 -22.75 3.51
N ILE A 355 4.95 -21.90 4.43
CA ILE A 355 6.20 -21.15 4.23
C ILE A 355 7.42 -22.10 4.17
N ALA A 356 7.47 -23.12 5.02
CA ALA A 356 8.55 -24.11 4.98
C ALA A 356 8.55 -24.90 3.66
N ASP A 357 7.38 -25.31 3.20
CA ASP A 357 7.21 -26.00 1.92
C ASP A 357 7.66 -25.12 0.75
N TYR A 358 7.25 -23.84 0.76
CA TYR A 358 7.69 -22.86 -0.22
C TYR A 358 9.22 -22.70 -0.26
N ILE A 359 9.87 -22.58 0.90
CA ILE A 359 11.34 -22.46 0.98
C ILE A 359 12.03 -23.69 0.35
N LEU A 360 11.50 -24.90 0.57
CA LEU A 360 12.02 -26.12 -0.05
C LEU A 360 11.80 -26.13 -1.57
N GLU A 361 10.62 -25.71 -2.03
CA GLU A 361 10.27 -25.67 -3.45
C GLU A 361 11.12 -24.68 -4.23
N GLN A 362 11.42 -23.51 -3.65
CA GLN A 362 12.35 -22.52 -4.23
C GLN A 362 13.80 -23.00 -4.25
N LYS A 363 14.12 -24.10 -3.57
CA LYS A 363 15.48 -24.67 -3.48
C LYS A 363 16.52 -23.68 -2.97
N TYR A 364 16.15 -22.81 -2.02
CA TYR A 364 17.10 -21.90 -1.38
C TYR A 364 18.27 -22.69 -0.78
N VAL A 365 19.47 -22.16 -0.97
CA VAL A 365 20.73 -22.71 -0.46
C VAL A 365 21.35 -21.79 0.58
N LEU A 366 22.34 -22.27 1.32
CA LEU A 366 23.03 -21.49 2.36
C LEU A 366 23.47 -20.09 1.87
N ALA A 367 23.94 -19.96 0.64
CA ALA A 367 24.40 -18.69 0.07
C ALA A 367 23.30 -17.62 0.06
N ASP A 368 22.05 -17.98 -0.22
CA ASP A 368 20.91 -17.05 -0.27
C ASP A 368 20.63 -16.45 1.13
N PHE A 369 20.84 -17.23 2.18
CA PHE A 369 20.68 -16.78 3.56
C PHE A 369 21.88 -15.95 4.05
N GLN A 370 23.06 -16.11 3.46
CA GLN A 370 24.25 -15.35 3.85
C GLN A 370 24.16 -13.87 3.45
N GLU A 371 23.31 -13.51 2.49
CA GLU A 371 23.02 -12.11 2.14
C GLU A 371 22.20 -11.37 3.21
N LEU A 372 21.60 -12.11 4.14
CA LEU A 372 20.74 -11.59 5.21
C LEU A 372 21.52 -11.39 6.51
N LYS A 373 21.04 -10.49 7.38
CA LYS A 373 21.68 -10.34 8.70
C LYS A 373 21.42 -11.58 9.54
N LEU A 374 22.42 -11.99 10.32
CA LEU A 374 22.33 -13.15 11.21
C LEU A 374 21.06 -13.16 12.08
N ASN A 375 20.68 -12.02 12.66
CA ASN A 375 19.49 -11.92 13.50
C ASN A 375 18.19 -12.13 12.73
N GLU A 376 18.13 -11.74 11.45
CA GLU A 376 16.97 -11.92 10.58
C GLU A 376 16.81 -13.41 10.26
N ASN A 377 17.91 -14.08 9.90
CA ASN A 377 17.95 -15.54 9.72
C ASN A 377 17.48 -16.27 10.98
N LEU A 378 18.06 -15.95 12.15
CA LEU A 378 17.72 -16.64 13.40
C LEU A 378 16.22 -16.48 13.76
N ARG A 379 15.62 -15.33 13.46
CA ARG A 379 14.18 -15.10 13.68
C ARG A 379 13.31 -15.91 12.71
N LEU A 380 13.68 -16.00 11.44
CA LEU A 380 12.99 -16.84 10.46
C LEU A 380 12.88 -18.28 10.94
N PHE A 381 14.02 -18.90 11.25
CA PHE A 381 14.04 -20.29 11.68
C PHE A 381 13.38 -20.49 13.05
N ARG A 382 13.42 -19.49 13.93
CA ARG A 382 12.60 -19.49 15.15
C ARG A 382 11.11 -19.55 14.83
N GLY A 383 10.62 -18.74 13.88
CA GLY A 383 9.23 -18.74 13.44
C GLY A 383 8.82 -20.11 12.88
N LEU A 384 9.60 -20.61 11.92
CA LEU A 384 9.37 -21.91 11.28
C LEU A 384 9.33 -23.06 12.31
N PHE A 385 10.32 -23.12 13.21
CA PHE A 385 10.42 -24.21 14.18
C PHE A 385 9.62 -23.97 15.45
N SER A 386 8.92 -22.84 15.62
CA SER A 386 8.19 -22.53 16.86
C SER A 386 7.07 -23.54 17.18
N GLN A 387 6.60 -24.27 16.17
CA GLN A 387 5.52 -25.26 16.26
C GLN A 387 6.09 -26.63 15.82
N ASN A 388 5.99 -27.66 16.68
CA ASN A 388 6.62 -29.00 16.57
C ASN A 388 6.28 -29.83 15.30
N LYS A 389 5.63 -29.26 14.27
CA LYS A 389 5.17 -29.97 13.07
C LYS A 389 6.21 -30.07 11.95
N LEU A 390 7.31 -29.31 12.01
CA LEU A 390 8.41 -29.43 11.04
C LEU A 390 9.39 -30.58 11.34
N THR A 391 9.00 -31.56 12.15
CA THR A 391 9.85 -32.70 12.57
C THR A 391 10.04 -33.78 11.48
N SER A 392 9.37 -33.65 10.33
CA SER A 392 9.43 -34.63 9.24
C SER A 392 10.78 -34.61 8.50
N LEU A 393 11.18 -35.77 7.95
CA LEU A 393 12.35 -35.91 7.07
C LEU A 393 12.34 -34.97 5.85
N LYS A 394 11.15 -34.53 5.41
CA LYS A 394 10.97 -33.57 4.30
C LYS A 394 11.73 -32.26 4.58
N TYR A 395 11.77 -31.82 5.83
CA TYR A 395 12.39 -30.54 6.23
C TYR A 395 13.86 -30.65 6.60
N LYS A 396 14.52 -31.80 6.38
CA LYS A 396 15.94 -32.00 6.74
C LYS A 396 16.86 -30.95 6.12
N GLN A 397 16.59 -30.54 4.88
CA GLN A 397 17.39 -29.50 4.20
C GLN A 397 17.29 -28.14 4.91
N ILE A 398 16.09 -27.73 5.37
CA ILE A 398 15.91 -26.48 6.13
C ILE A 398 16.71 -26.53 7.44
N HIS A 399 16.67 -27.66 8.16
CA HIS A 399 17.47 -27.84 9.38
C HIS A 399 18.97 -27.74 9.11
N GLN A 400 19.46 -28.35 8.02
CA GLN A 400 20.88 -28.29 7.65
C GLN A 400 21.34 -26.86 7.34
N ILE A 401 20.53 -26.10 6.60
CA ILE A 401 20.81 -24.68 6.33
C ILE A 401 20.91 -23.90 7.65
N TYR A 402 19.95 -24.11 8.57
CA TYR A 402 19.98 -23.47 9.87
C TYR A 402 21.24 -23.80 10.68
N GLU A 403 21.61 -25.09 10.74
CA GLU A 403 22.83 -25.52 11.43
C GLU A 403 24.09 -24.86 10.84
N GLU A 404 24.20 -24.78 9.52
CA GLU A 404 25.32 -24.18 8.84
C GLU A 404 25.40 -22.66 9.09
N ILE A 405 24.26 -21.96 9.11
CA ILE A 405 24.20 -20.55 9.49
C ILE A 405 24.75 -20.34 10.90
N VAL A 406 24.30 -21.16 11.87
CA VAL A 406 24.77 -21.06 13.27
C VAL A 406 26.24 -21.41 13.38
N LYS A 407 26.71 -22.48 12.70
CA LYS A 407 28.11 -22.92 12.71
C LYS A 407 29.05 -21.86 12.12
N ASN A 408 28.68 -21.25 11.00
CA ASN A 408 29.50 -20.24 10.33
C ASN A 408 29.58 -18.91 11.10
N ASN A 409 28.65 -18.66 12.01
CA ASN A 409 28.55 -17.40 12.74
C ASN A 409 28.85 -17.52 14.25
N GLN A 410 29.41 -18.64 14.72
CA GLN A 410 29.62 -18.90 16.15
C GLN A 410 30.37 -17.77 16.88
N ALA A 411 31.40 -17.21 16.26
CA ALA A 411 32.19 -16.12 16.83
C ALA A 411 31.40 -14.80 16.97
N ASN A 412 30.31 -14.64 16.23
CA ASN A 412 29.49 -13.44 16.17
C ASN A 412 28.24 -13.51 17.06
N LEU A 413 27.98 -14.66 17.70
CA LEU A 413 26.81 -14.85 18.54
C LEU A 413 27.02 -14.25 19.94
N ASN A 414 26.19 -13.26 20.29
CA ASN A 414 26.08 -12.68 21.62
C ASN A 414 25.02 -13.42 22.47
N LEU A 415 24.83 -12.96 23.72
CA LEU A 415 23.85 -13.52 24.66
C LEU A 415 22.44 -13.71 24.05
N SER A 416 21.90 -12.67 23.43
CA SER A 416 20.53 -12.67 22.88
C SER A 416 20.40 -13.63 21.69
N THR A 417 21.43 -13.71 20.85
CA THR A 417 21.41 -14.63 19.71
C THR A 417 21.59 -16.08 20.14
N TRP A 418 22.38 -16.36 21.18
CA TRP A 418 22.48 -17.71 21.75
C TRP A 418 21.15 -18.17 22.35
N LEU A 419 20.45 -17.31 23.08
CA LEU A 419 19.09 -17.62 23.58
C LEU A 419 18.13 -17.91 22.43
N THR A 420 18.17 -17.12 21.36
CA THR A 420 17.35 -17.36 20.16
C THR A 420 17.66 -18.73 19.57
N VAL A 421 18.95 -19.10 19.42
CA VAL A 421 19.35 -20.43 18.91
C VAL A 421 18.83 -21.55 19.80
N ILE A 422 18.96 -21.41 21.12
CA ILE A 422 18.46 -22.38 22.10
C ILE A 422 16.94 -22.53 21.98
N GLU A 423 16.19 -21.42 21.93
CA GLU A 423 14.74 -21.42 21.76
C GLU A 423 14.34 -22.12 20.46
N THR A 424 14.97 -21.76 19.34
CA THR A 424 14.72 -22.38 18.03
C THR A 424 14.97 -23.88 18.04
N CYS A 425 16.06 -24.35 18.65
CA CYS A 425 16.38 -25.78 18.66
C CYS A 425 15.47 -26.59 19.60
N ARG A 426 14.97 -25.99 20.69
CA ARG A 426 14.11 -26.66 21.69
C ARG A 426 12.83 -27.26 21.09
N PHE A 427 12.34 -26.72 19.98
CA PHE A 427 11.08 -27.12 19.35
C PHE A 427 11.27 -28.06 18.12
N SER A 428 12.50 -28.45 17.78
CA SER A 428 12.77 -29.29 16.59
C SER A 428 12.75 -30.81 16.83
N GLU A 429 12.43 -31.23 18.06
CA GLU A 429 12.34 -32.59 18.65
C GLU A 429 13.36 -33.69 18.31
N THR A 430 14.23 -33.58 17.30
CA THR A 430 15.25 -34.63 17.01
C THR A 430 16.46 -34.17 16.21
N HIS A 431 16.28 -33.26 15.24
CA HIS A 431 17.35 -32.97 14.28
C HIS A 431 18.39 -31.97 14.81
N LEU A 432 17.99 -31.07 15.72
CA LEU A 432 18.88 -30.04 16.27
C LEU A 432 19.36 -30.32 17.69
N ASP A 433 19.16 -31.51 18.24
CA ASP A 433 19.55 -31.82 19.63
C ASP A 433 21.05 -31.61 19.91
N GLN A 434 21.89 -31.99 18.95
CA GLN A 434 23.33 -31.75 19.04
C GLN A 434 23.65 -30.25 19.03
N LEU A 435 22.94 -29.48 18.22
CA LEU A 435 23.11 -28.03 18.16
C LEU A 435 22.57 -27.36 19.44
N LEU A 436 21.46 -27.84 20.00
CA LEU A 436 20.89 -27.37 21.26
C LEU A 436 21.88 -27.56 22.42
N GLU A 437 22.44 -28.76 22.55
CA GLU A 437 23.42 -29.06 23.59
C GLU A 437 24.72 -28.27 23.40
N TYR A 438 25.16 -28.08 22.16
CA TYR A 438 26.28 -27.21 21.85
C TYR A 438 26.00 -25.75 22.23
N ALA A 439 24.84 -25.21 21.84
CA ALA A 439 24.45 -23.83 22.11
C ALA A 439 24.32 -23.56 23.61
N LYS A 440 23.73 -24.49 24.38
CA LYS A 440 23.71 -24.47 25.86
C LYS A 440 25.13 -24.37 26.43
N LYS A 441 26.05 -25.24 25.98
CA LYS A 441 27.44 -25.21 26.45
C LYS A 441 28.15 -23.89 26.13
N GLN A 442 27.96 -23.34 24.93
CA GLN A 442 28.57 -22.06 24.57
C GLN A 442 27.98 -20.88 25.36
N TYR A 443 26.68 -20.92 25.63
CA TYR A 443 26.02 -19.96 26.50
C TYR A 443 26.62 -19.99 27.91
N LEU A 444 26.72 -21.17 28.51
CA LEU A 444 27.17 -21.34 29.90
C LEU A 444 28.66 -21.07 30.13
N LYS A 445 29.48 -21.02 29.07
CA LYS A 445 30.87 -20.56 29.19
C LYS A 445 30.98 -19.08 29.58
N ASN A 446 30.00 -18.28 29.17
CA ASN A 446 30.07 -16.82 29.26
C ASN A 446 28.96 -16.23 30.15
N TYR A 447 27.93 -17.02 30.50
CA TYR A 447 26.71 -16.53 31.17
C TYR A 447 26.17 -17.56 32.18
N SER A 448 25.49 -17.09 33.22
CA SER A 448 24.95 -17.93 34.31
C SER A 448 23.72 -18.75 33.88
N ASP A 449 23.56 -19.96 34.44
CA ASP A 449 22.36 -20.80 34.34
C ASP A 449 21.08 -20.10 34.88
N GLU A 450 21.21 -19.11 35.76
CA GLU A 450 20.06 -18.41 36.35
C GLU A 450 19.23 -17.63 35.30
N TYR A 451 19.81 -17.33 34.14
CA TYR A 451 19.12 -16.66 33.04
C TYR A 451 18.35 -17.63 32.12
N PHE A 452 18.38 -18.95 32.40
CA PHE A 452 17.73 -20.00 31.62
C PHE A 452 16.26 -20.27 32.01
N GLU A 453 15.81 -19.77 33.16
CA GLU A 453 14.45 -19.99 33.69
C GLU A 453 13.40 -19.18 32.91
N THR A 454 13.02 -19.69 31.74
CA THR A 454 11.75 -19.36 31.08
C THR A 454 10.99 -20.66 30.79
N SER A 455 10.03 -20.93 31.69
CA SER A 455 8.86 -21.80 31.55
C SER A 455 9.03 -23.12 30.77
N ARG A 456 9.43 -24.19 31.47
CA ARG A 456 9.21 -25.57 31.01
C ARG A 456 8.39 -26.44 31.98
N ASP A 457 8.13 -25.99 33.21
CA ASP A 457 7.35 -26.77 34.18
C ASP A 457 5.90 -26.28 34.24
N GLY A 458 5.14 -26.67 33.22
CA GLY A 458 3.71 -26.37 33.09
C GLY A 458 2.93 -27.52 32.49
N VAL A 459 3.31 -28.76 32.78
CA VAL A 459 2.46 -29.93 32.51
C VAL A 459 2.14 -30.61 33.83
N SER A 460 0.90 -30.37 34.28
CA SER A 460 -0.02 -31.33 34.89
C SER A 460 0.60 -32.34 35.86
N THR A 461 0.44 -32.08 37.16
CA THR A 461 -0.17 -33.02 38.11
C THR A 461 -0.46 -32.33 39.44
N LEU A 462 -1.64 -32.65 40.00
CA LEU A 462 -2.08 -32.53 41.40
C LEU A 462 -2.88 -31.27 41.83
N ASP A 463 -4.19 -31.53 41.93
CA ASP A 463 -5.03 -31.33 43.11
C ASP A 463 -5.61 -29.95 43.46
N THR A 464 -6.92 -29.90 43.27
CA THR A 464 -7.88 -29.19 44.11
C THR A 464 -7.56 -29.36 45.59
N GLN A 465 -7.04 -28.30 46.23
CA GLN A 465 -7.37 -27.79 47.57
C GLN A 465 -6.19 -26.99 48.12
N THR A 466 -6.34 -25.66 48.18
CA THR A 466 -6.01 -24.77 49.32
C THR A 466 -5.82 -23.34 48.84
N SER A 467 -6.89 -22.57 49.01
CA SER A 467 -6.85 -21.11 49.13
C SER A 467 -6.00 -20.69 50.34
N HIS A 468 -5.32 -19.55 50.18
CA HIS A 468 -4.60 -18.79 51.21
C HIS A 468 -3.15 -19.20 51.53
N ARG A 469 -2.22 -18.79 50.65
CA ARG A 469 -0.94 -18.14 51.02
C ARG A 469 -0.22 -17.63 49.76
N ARG A 470 -0.67 -16.47 49.25
CA ARG A 470 0.04 -15.68 48.22
C ARG A 470 0.27 -14.27 48.78
N SER A 471 1.43 -14.06 49.39
CA SER A 471 2.12 -12.77 49.56
C SER A 471 3.40 -13.15 50.32
N GLU A 472 4.57 -13.28 49.70
CA GLU A 472 5.47 -12.14 49.50
C GLU A 472 6.65 -12.45 48.54
N LEU A 473 6.67 -13.58 47.84
CA LEU A 473 7.84 -14.01 47.06
C LEU A 473 7.77 -13.79 45.53
N PHE A 474 6.67 -13.23 44.99
CA PHE A 474 6.57 -12.88 43.57
C PHE A 474 6.92 -11.41 43.32
N LYS A 475 8.20 -11.04 43.38
CA LYS A 475 8.68 -9.72 42.93
C LYS A 475 9.81 -9.74 41.89
N LYS A 476 10.19 -10.89 41.36
CA LYS A 476 11.10 -10.95 40.19
C LYS A 476 10.65 -12.02 39.21
N LYS A 477 9.82 -11.63 38.23
CA LYS A 477 9.73 -12.38 36.98
C LYS A 477 11.05 -12.13 36.22
N PRO A 478 11.73 -13.15 35.68
CA PRO A 478 12.75 -12.92 34.66
C PRO A 478 12.03 -12.33 33.44
N LYS A 479 12.31 -11.07 33.13
CA LYS A 479 11.93 -10.49 31.83
C LYS A 479 12.71 -11.29 30.79
N SER A 480 12.03 -11.86 29.79
CA SER A 480 12.75 -12.36 28.62
C SER A 480 13.60 -11.20 28.10
N VAL A 481 14.87 -11.46 27.82
CA VAL A 481 15.86 -10.45 27.41
C VAL A 481 15.54 -9.87 26.00
N LEU A 482 14.40 -10.26 25.41
CA LEU A 482 13.84 -9.71 24.18
C LEU A 482 12.68 -8.72 24.42
N VAL A 483 12.30 -8.44 25.67
CA VAL A 483 11.59 -7.19 25.96
C VAL A 483 12.60 -6.07 25.72
N ASN A 484 12.48 -5.42 24.56
CA ASN A 484 13.16 -4.18 24.25
C ASN A 484 13.26 -3.31 25.51
N LYS A 485 14.46 -2.78 25.77
CA LYS A 485 14.69 -1.65 26.69
C LYS A 485 13.98 -0.39 26.19
N ARG A 486 12.65 -0.41 26.08
CA ARG A 486 11.76 0.74 25.94
C ARG A 486 10.47 0.41 26.66
N GLU A 487 10.56 0.39 27.97
CA GLU A 487 9.38 0.54 28.81
C GLU A 487 9.80 1.33 30.05
N PHE A 488 9.13 2.48 30.20
CA PHE A 488 9.06 3.37 31.36
C PHE A 488 10.27 4.28 31.62
N ASP A 489 10.24 5.44 30.96
CA ASP A 489 10.41 6.72 31.65
C ASP A 489 9.27 7.65 31.19
N VAL A 490 8.35 7.92 32.13
CA VAL A 490 7.30 8.96 32.23
C VAL A 490 6.39 9.22 31.03
#